data_AF-A0A4P6UUA5-F1
#
_entry.id   AF-A0A4P6UUA5-F1
#
_cell.length_a   1.000
_cell.length_b   1.000
_cell.length_c   1.000
_cell.angle_alpha   90.00
_cell.angle_beta   90.00
_cell.angle_gamma   90.00
#
_symmetry.space_group_name_H-M   'P 1'
#
loop_
_entity.id
_entity.type
_entity.pdbx_description
1 polymer ?
#
loop_
_entity_poly.entity_id
_entity_poly.type
_entity_poly.pdbx_seq_one_letter_code
_entity_poly.pdbx_strand_id
1 'polypeptide(L)'
;MRKQLLVFTAILSLFLLIACGDTENVSVKNEKKPTELLNSEDVDVTNNQVDGDKVVGDNMDGELGHADVIHSTWGKIPEGLKEAKNPKFKVGDQVIINAAHDDDMQGSKGTIVGAYETTVYSISYESTTGEPEENKKWFVREEIDSLGEKTLDVGSKVIIEADREEGMKGAEGVIDTVEETVVYMVDYVNKEGQTVENYQWLKESELSPAK
;
A
#
# COMPACT_ATOMS: atom_id res chain seq x y z
N MET A 1 37.09 -21.95 20.48
CA MET A 1 36.60 -21.37 21.74
C MET A 1 37.41 -20.14 22.09
N ARG A 2 36.87 -18.94 21.86
CA ARG A 2 37.40 -17.69 22.44
C ARG A 2 36.19 -16.89 22.94
N LYS A 3 36.14 -16.76 24.27
CA LYS A 3 35.15 -15.97 25.02
C LYS A 3 35.71 -14.55 25.16
N GLN A 4 34.95 -13.53 24.78
CA GLN A 4 35.06 -12.17 25.30
C GLN A 4 33.67 -11.52 25.11
N LEU A 5 32.80 -11.60 26.11
CA LEU A 5 32.54 -10.59 27.15
C LEU A 5 31.61 -9.45 26.64
N LEU A 6 30.31 -9.68 26.86
CA LEU A 6 29.23 -8.71 26.76
C LEU A 6 29.41 -7.60 27.80
N VAL A 7 29.36 -6.34 27.36
CA VAL A 7 29.18 -5.17 28.23
C VAL A 7 27.89 -4.47 27.77
N PHE A 8 26.81 -4.70 28.52
CA PHE A 8 25.56 -3.95 28.39
C PHE A 8 25.67 -2.70 29.26
N THR A 9 25.89 -1.54 28.64
CA THR A 9 25.68 -0.23 29.29
C THR A 9 24.23 0.18 29.10
N ALA A 10 23.42 -0.01 30.14
CA ALA A 10 22.08 0.53 30.24
C ALA A 10 22.15 2.04 30.51
N ILE A 11 21.77 2.86 29.53
CA ILE A 11 21.58 4.30 29.71
C ILE A 11 20.10 4.51 30.07
N LEU A 12 19.85 4.74 31.36
CA LEU A 12 18.55 5.12 31.89
C LEU A 12 18.39 6.63 31.78
N SER A 13 17.77 7.10 30.69
CA SER A 13 17.43 8.51 30.51
C SER A 13 16.10 8.82 31.20
N LEU A 14 16.15 9.48 32.36
CA LEU A 14 14.99 10.11 32.98
C LEU A 14 14.66 11.41 32.23
N PHE A 15 13.52 11.44 31.52
CA PHE A 15 12.91 12.69 31.09
C PHE A 15 11.93 13.17 32.17
N LEU A 16 12.25 14.28 32.82
CA LEU A 16 11.30 15.06 33.62
C LEU A 16 10.59 16.02 32.68
N LEU A 17 9.30 15.76 32.38
CA LEU A 17 8.44 16.77 31.80
C LEU A 17 7.72 17.50 32.92
N ILE A 18 8.10 18.76 33.07
CA ILE A 18 7.52 19.76 33.95
C ILE A 18 6.14 20.15 33.40
N ALA A 19 5.16 20.13 34.29
CA ALA A 19 3.82 20.66 34.09
C ALA A 19 3.76 22.18 34.34
N CYS A 20 3.01 22.88 33.50
CA CYS A 20 2.37 24.20 33.71
C CYS A 20 1.47 24.39 32.47
N GLY A 21 0.20 24.79 32.51
CA GLY A 21 -0.74 25.20 33.55
C GLY A 21 -1.97 25.80 32.84
N ASP A 22 -3.17 25.51 33.37
CA ASP A 22 -4.37 26.36 33.55
C ASP A 22 -4.46 27.72 32.81
N THR A 23 -5.59 28.29 32.35
CA THR A 23 -7.05 28.02 32.32
C THR A 23 -7.67 29.16 31.46
N GLU A 24 -8.98 29.10 31.21
CA GLU A 24 -9.93 30.21 30.93
C GLU A 24 -10.33 30.51 29.46
N ASN A 25 -11.33 29.76 28.99
CA ASN A 25 -12.68 30.24 28.60
C ASN A 25 -12.82 31.59 27.84
N VAL A 26 -13.16 31.51 26.54
CA VAL A 26 -14.05 32.50 25.89
C VAL A 26 -15.09 31.78 25.03
N SER A 27 -16.33 31.82 25.50
CA SER A 27 -17.55 31.51 24.76
C SER A 27 -17.84 32.60 23.72
N VAL A 28 -18.04 32.22 22.45
CA VAL A 28 -18.89 32.98 21.52
C VAL A 28 -19.84 32.01 20.83
N LYS A 29 -21.11 32.11 21.21
CA LYS A 29 -22.26 31.54 20.50
C LYS A 29 -22.43 32.25 19.16
N ASN A 30 -22.77 31.50 18.12
CA ASN A 30 -23.77 31.98 17.15
C ASN A 30 -24.48 30.82 16.47
N GLU A 31 -25.74 30.65 16.85
CA GLU A 31 -26.74 29.85 16.15
C GLU A 31 -27.27 30.62 14.94
N LYS A 32 -27.45 29.95 13.79
CA LYS A 32 -28.57 30.25 12.89
C LYS A 32 -28.88 29.08 11.94
N LYS A 33 -30.02 28.44 12.19
CA LYS A 33 -30.90 27.70 11.25
C LYS A 33 -32.33 28.10 11.65
N PRO A 34 -33.32 28.34 10.75
CA PRO A 34 -34.04 27.34 9.94
C PRO A 34 -34.43 27.84 8.52
N THR A 35 -34.96 27.07 7.55
CA THR A 35 -36.04 26.06 7.49
C THR A 35 -36.06 25.51 6.03
N GLU A 36 -36.09 24.19 5.78
CA GLU A 36 -37.22 23.36 5.23
C GLU A 36 -37.86 23.77 3.87
N LEU A 37 -37.90 22.83 2.90
CA LEU A 37 -39.10 22.08 2.45
C LEU A 37 -38.85 21.21 1.17
N LEU A 38 -39.08 19.88 1.30
CA LEU A 38 -39.80 18.88 0.44
C LEU A 38 -39.54 18.79 -1.09
N ASN A 39 -39.54 17.65 -1.81
CA ASN A 39 -40.19 16.32 -1.73
C ASN A 39 -39.44 15.35 -2.72
N SER A 40 -39.16 14.08 -2.40
CA SER A 40 -39.89 12.82 -2.73
C SER A 40 -40.04 12.47 -4.23
N GLU A 41 -39.42 11.37 -4.68
CA GLU A 41 -39.96 10.18 -5.41
C GLU A 41 -39.14 10.03 -6.72
N ASP A 42 -38.80 8.91 -7.35
CA ASP A 42 -38.91 7.45 -7.21
C ASP A 42 -38.10 6.87 -8.44
N VAL A 43 -37.69 5.59 -8.39
CA VAL A 43 -37.18 4.74 -9.51
C VAL A 43 -35.83 5.18 -10.17
N ASP A 44 -34.88 4.37 -10.67
CA ASP A 44 -34.83 2.98 -11.11
C ASP A 44 -33.36 2.50 -11.11
N VAL A 45 -33.15 1.21 -10.87
CA VAL A 45 -31.88 0.52 -10.98
C VAL A 45 -31.65 0.16 -12.45
N THR A 46 -30.59 0.70 -13.08
CA THR A 46 -29.93 -0.04 -14.17
C THR A 46 -28.42 0.21 -14.20
N ASN A 47 -27.71 -0.87 -13.97
CA ASN A 47 -26.32 -1.13 -14.36
C ASN A 47 -26.07 -0.73 -15.82
N ASN A 48 -25.02 0.05 -16.10
CA ASN A 48 -24.44 0.13 -17.44
C ASN A 48 -22.96 0.52 -17.35
N GLN A 49 -22.15 -0.53 -17.43
CA GLN A 49 -20.79 -0.51 -17.98
C GLN A 49 -20.85 0.11 -19.38
N VAL A 50 -20.19 1.24 -19.58
CA VAL A 50 -19.94 1.81 -20.92
C VAL A 50 -18.49 2.21 -20.99
N ASP A 51 -17.74 1.43 -21.77
CA ASP A 51 -16.50 1.84 -22.42
C ASP A 51 -16.72 3.19 -23.11
N GLY A 52 -16.00 4.20 -22.67
CA GLY A 52 -16.06 5.55 -23.21
C GLY A 52 -14.66 6.03 -23.55
N ASP A 53 -14.20 5.64 -24.73
CA ASP A 53 -13.14 6.32 -25.49
C ASP A 53 -13.44 7.83 -25.51
N LYS A 54 -12.65 8.61 -24.75
CA LYS A 54 -12.80 10.07 -24.70
C LYS A 54 -11.84 10.71 -25.68
N VAL A 55 -12.43 11.16 -26.78
CA VAL A 55 -11.90 12.08 -27.77
C VAL A 55 -11.29 13.32 -27.10
N VAL A 56 -10.04 13.60 -27.46
CA VAL A 56 -9.21 14.74 -27.05
C VAL A 56 -9.87 16.07 -27.47
N GLY A 57 -10.06 16.97 -26.52
CA GLY A 57 -10.42 18.37 -26.75
C GLY A 57 -9.22 19.27 -26.46
N ASP A 58 -8.70 19.93 -27.49
CA ASP A 58 -7.58 20.86 -27.38
C ASP A 58 -8.00 22.22 -26.79
N ASN A 59 -7.05 22.79 -26.03
CA ASN A 59 -6.90 24.16 -25.54
C ASN A 59 -7.50 24.49 -24.17
N MET A 60 -6.64 24.55 -23.14
CA MET A 60 -6.42 25.76 -22.32
C MET A 60 -4.98 25.76 -21.75
N ASP A 61 -4.29 26.87 -22.01
CA ASP A 61 -3.01 27.30 -21.45
C ASP A 61 -3.15 27.56 -19.94
N GLY A 62 -2.35 26.87 -19.13
CA GLY A 62 -2.33 26.99 -17.67
C GLY A 62 -1.33 26.03 -17.04
N GLU A 63 -0.16 26.57 -16.66
CA GLU A 63 0.67 26.16 -15.53
C GLU A 63 0.94 24.64 -15.36
N LEU A 64 2.09 24.20 -15.88
CA LEU A 64 2.64 22.84 -15.71
C LEU A 64 2.97 22.53 -14.24
N GLY A 65 1.97 22.11 -13.47
CA GLY A 65 2.10 21.52 -12.14
C GLY A 65 1.75 20.04 -12.21
N HIS A 66 2.78 19.18 -12.23
CA HIS A 66 2.76 17.72 -12.08
C HIS A 66 1.49 17.01 -12.55
N ALA A 67 1.54 16.49 -13.79
CA ALA A 67 0.69 15.36 -14.16
C ALA A 67 0.88 14.28 -13.09
N ASP A 68 -0.19 13.98 -12.36
CA ASP A 68 -0.27 12.86 -11.44
C ASP A 68 -0.09 11.61 -12.29
N VAL A 69 1.15 11.16 -12.45
CA VAL A 69 1.47 9.95 -13.21
C VAL A 69 1.00 8.79 -12.33
N ILE A 70 -0.28 8.45 -12.43
CA ILE A 70 -0.79 7.22 -11.82
C ILE A 70 0.02 6.09 -12.43
N HIS A 71 0.92 5.50 -11.64
CA HIS A 71 1.68 4.32 -12.02
C HIS A 71 0.70 3.22 -12.43
N SER A 72 0.85 2.71 -13.67
CA SER A 72 -0.28 2.17 -14.41
C SER A 72 -0.88 0.89 -13.81
N THR A 73 -0.17 0.24 -12.88
CA THR A 73 -0.62 -0.96 -12.17
C THR A 73 -0.95 -0.73 -10.69
N TRP A 74 -0.70 0.46 -10.13
CA TRP A 74 -1.04 0.75 -8.74
C TRP A 74 -2.53 0.47 -8.45
N GLY A 75 -2.79 -0.35 -7.45
CA GLY A 75 -4.14 -0.73 -7.03
C GLY A 75 -4.91 -1.58 -8.04
N LYS A 76 -4.29 -2.02 -9.13
CA LYS A 76 -4.91 -2.93 -10.11
C LYS A 76 -4.54 -4.36 -9.78
N ILE A 77 -5.53 -5.25 -9.88
CA ILE A 77 -5.34 -6.69 -9.67
C ILE A 77 -4.70 -7.28 -10.94
N PRO A 78 -3.53 -7.92 -10.87
CA PRO A 78 -2.92 -8.60 -12.01
C PRO A 78 -3.82 -9.70 -12.58
N GLU A 79 -3.78 -9.90 -13.90
CA GLU A 79 -4.56 -10.95 -14.54
C GLU A 79 -4.14 -12.34 -14.04
N GLY A 80 -5.11 -13.20 -13.76
CA GLY A 80 -4.86 -14.56 -13.30
C GLY A 80 -4.58 -14.72 -11.81
N LEU A 81 -4.46 -13.61 -11.05
CA LEU A 81 -4.31 -13.65 -9.60
C LEU A 81 -5.59 -14.19 -8.96
N LYS A 82 -5.45 -15.20 -8.10
CA LYS A 82 -6.59 -15.94 -7.54
C LYS A 82 -6.93 -15.43 -6.15
N GLU A 83 -8.21 -15.13 -5.92
CA GLU A 83 -8.71 -14.85 -4.57
C GLU A 83 -8.43 -16.02 -3.62
N ALA A 84 -8.00 -15.69 -2.41
CA ALA A 84 -7.73 -16.67 -1.36
C ALA A 84 -9.05 -17.29 -0.87
N LYS A 85 -9.10 -18.62 -0.72
CA LYS A 85 -10.34 -19.31 -0.33
C LYS A 85 -10.64 -19.18 1.15
N ASN A 86 -9.59 -19.16 1.97
CA ASN A 86 -9.71 -19.08 3.43
C ASN A 86 -8.57 -18.24 4.03
N PRO A 87 -8.50 -16.94 3.69
CA PRO A 87 -7.49 -16.05 4.25
C PRO A 87 -7.75 -15.86 5.76
N LYS A 88 -6.68 -15.63 6.53
CA LYS A 88 -6.80 -15.29 7.95
C LYS A 88 -7.55 -13.99 8.18
N PHE A 89 -7.37 -13.01 7.29
CA PHE A 89 -8.08 -11.74 7.29
C PHE A 89 -8.98 -11.66 6.06
N LYS A 90 -10.26 -11.37 6.24
CA LYS A 90 -11.23 -11.26 5.13
C LYS A 90 -11.30 -9.82 4.63
N VAL A 91 -11.77 -9.64 3.39
CA VAL A 91 -12.10 -8.32 2.87
C VAL A 91 -13.09 -7.62 3.82
N GLY A 92 -12.78 -6.38 4.19
CA GLY A 92 -13.49 -5.59 5.19
C GLY A 92 -12.92 -5.68 6.61
N ASP A 93 -12.08 -6.68 6.92
CA ASP A 93 -11.46 -6.80 8.24
C ASP A 93 -10.50 -5.63 8.49
N GLN A 94 -10.47 -5.18 9.75
CA GLN A 94 -9.53 -4.18 10.23
C GLN A 94 -8.25 -4.85 10.75
N VAL A 95 -7.10 -4.32 10.35
CA VAL A 95 -5.78 -4.86 10.70
C VAL A 95 -4.83 -3.76 11.18
N ILE A 96 -3.77 -4.17 11.86
CA ILE A 96 -2.58 -3.36 12.14
C ILE A 96 -1.44 -3.88 11.26
N ILE A 97 -0.84 -2.98 10.50
CA ILE A 97 0.30 -3.28 9.63
C ILE A 97 1.56 -3.31 10.50
N ASN A 98 2.31 -4.42 10.48
CA ASN A 98 3.57 -4.56 11.20
C ASN A 98 4.79 -4.43 10.28
N ALA A 99 4.58 -4.35 8.97
CA ALA A 99 5.62 -4.11 7.97
C ALA A 99 6.14 -2.67 8.02
N ALA A 100 7.36 -2.50 7.52
CA ALA A 100 8.02 -1.21 7.31
C ALA A 100 8.62 -1.21 5.89
N HIS A 101 7.75 -1.32 4.88
CA HIS A 101 8.17 -1.23 3.47
C HIS A 101 8.44 0.22 3.08
N ASP A 102 7.56 1.10 3.55
CA ASP A 102 7.67 2.54 3.42
C ASP A 102 7.78 3.17 4.81
N ASP A 103 8.40 4.35 4.84
CA ASP A 103 8.40 5.18 6.03
C ASP A 103 6.94 5.45 6.45
N ASP A 104 6.70 5.49 7.77
CA ASP A 104 5.38 5.75 8.36
C ASP A 104 4.27 4.70 8.16
N MET A 105 4.58 3.53 7.59
CA MET A 105 3.63 2.40 7.48
C MET A 105 3.46 1.60 8.77
N GLN A 106 4.56 1.35 9.49
CA GLN A 106 4.56 0.38 10.59
C GLN A 106 3.68 0.85 11.76
N GLY A 107 2.67 0.07 12.10
CA GLY A 107 1.70 0.35 13.16
C GLY A 107 0.43 1.03 12.66
N SER A 108 0.33 1.33 11.36
CA SER A 108 -0.88 1.88 10.76
C SER A 108 -2.04 0.93 10.85
N LYS A 109 -3.23 1.50 11.06
CA LYS A 109 -4.49 0.78 10.97
C LYS A 109 -4.94 0.75 9.51
N GLY A 110 -5.32 -0.43 9.04
CA GLY A 110 -5.77 -0.62 7.67
C GLY A 110 -7.02 -1.49 7.56
N THR A 111 -7.59 -1.51 6.36
CA THR A 111 -8.75 -2.32 5.96
C THR A 111 -8.31 -3.24 4.83
N ILE A 112 -8.60 -4.53 4.95
CA ILE A 112 -8.36 -5.46 3.83
C ILE A 112 -9.33 -5.15 2.70
N VAL A 113 -8.82 -4.84 1.52
CA VAL A 113 -9.62 -4.62 0.30
C VAL A 113 -9.44 -5.73 -0.75
N GLY A 114 -8.45 -6.60 -0.56
CA GLY A 114 -8.29 -7.82 -1.34
C GLY A 114 -7.41 -8.85 -0.63
N ALA A 115 -7.64 -10.13 -0.90
CA ALA A 115 -6.87 -11.25 -0.34
C ALA A 115 -6.68 -12.33 -1.41
N TYR A 116 -5.43 -12.70 -1.70
CA TYR A 116 -5.10 -13.53 -2.85
C TYR A 116 -4.06 -14.59 -2.50
N GLU A 117 -4.22 -15.81 -3.04
CA GLU A 117 -3.25 -16.90 -2.93
C GLU A 117 -2.30 -16.85 -4.12
N THR A 118 -0.99 -16.70 -3.87
CA THR A 118 0.05 -16.65 -4.92
C THR A 118 1.42 -16.99 -4.35
N THR A 119 2.43 -17.06 -5.22
CA THR A 119 3.83 -16.98 -4.81
C THR A 119 4.26 -15.52 -4.78
N VAL A 120 4.81 -15.09 -3.65
CA VAL A 120 5.26 -13.73 -3.40
C VAL A 120 6.78 -13.68 -3.33
N TYR A 121 7.35 -12.59 -3.84
CA TYR A 121 8.78 -12.39 -4.00
C TYR A 121 9.23 -11.05 -3.46
N SER A 122 10.44 -11.01 -2.92
CA SER A 122 11.24 -9.77 -2.90
C SER A 122 12.31 -9.85 -3.97
N ILE A 123 12.57 -8.73 -4.62
CA ILE A 123 13.42 -8.66 -5.82
C ILE A 123 14.38 -7.49 -5.69
N SER A 124 15.65 -7.72 -5.99
CA SER A 124 16.63 -6.67 -6.22
C SER A 124 16.75 -6.44 -7.73
N TYR A 125 16.68 -5.21 -8.20
CA TYR A 125 16.68 -4.89 -9.63
C TYR A 125 17.42 -3.60 -9.95
N GLU A 126 17.92 -3.52 -11.19
CA GLU A 126 18.42 -2.27 -11.76
C GLU A 126 17.22 -1.48 -12.30
N SER A 127 16.84 -0.39 -11.64
CA SER A 127 15.75 0.46 -12.13
C SER A 127 16.05 0.97 -13.54
N THR A 128 15.02 1.07 -14.38
CA THR A 128 15.17 1.66 -15.72
C THR A 128 15.47 3.17 -15.67
N THR A 129 15.37 3.80 -14.50
CA THR A 129 15.82 5.18 -14.24
C THR A 129 17.25 5.28 -13.68
N GLY A 130 17.89 4.15 -13.35
CA GLY A 130 19.33 4.05 -13.10
C GLY A 130 19.76 3.78 -11.65
N GLU A 131 18.92 4.02 -10.66
CA GLU A 131 19.23 3.68 -9.26
C GLU A 131 18.84 2.24 -8.94
N PRO A 132 19.74 1.40 -8.40
CA PRO A 132 19.40 0.03 -8.05
C PRO A 132 18.50 -0.01 -6.80
N GLU A 133 17.52 -0.90 -6.83
CA GLU A 133 16.61 -1.16 -5.71
C GLU A 133 16.95 -2.53 -5.11
N GLU A 134 17.25 -2.59 -3.82
CA GLU A 134 17.63 -3.82 -3.13
C GLU A 134 16.45 -4.40 -2.33
N ASN A 135 16.16 -5.69 -2.52
CA ASN A 135 15.18 -6.46 -1.73
C ASN A 135 13.79 -5.79 -1.66
N LYS A 136 13.35 -5.21 -2.79
CA LYS A 136 12.07 -4.51 -2.90
C LYS A 136 10.92 -5.48 -2.65
N LYS A 137 9.95 -5.05 -1.83
CA LYS A 137 8.80 -5.84 -1.40
C LYS A 137 7.50 -5.17 -1.83
N TRP A 138 6.48 -5.90 -2.26
CA TRP A 138 6.48 -7.31 -2.69
C TRP A 138 6.01 -7.39 -4.15
N PHE A 139 6.35 -8.47 -4.82
CA PHE A 139 5.85 -8.81 -6.15
C PHE A 139 5.12 -10.14 -6.09
N VAL A 140 4.01 -10.28 -6.80
CA VAL A 140 3.34 -11.58 -6.96
C VAL A 140 3.78 -12.25 -8.26
N ARG A 141 3.57 -13.57 -8.38
CA ARG A 141 3.95 -14.34 -9.57
C ARG A 141 3.42 -13.75 -10.86
N GLU A 142 2.22 -13.18 -10.83
CA GLU A 142 1.50 -12.60 -11.96
C GLU A 142 2.11 -11.29 -12.48
N GLU A 143 3.05 -10.70 -11.75
CA GLU A 143 3.66 -9.40 -12.08
C GLU A 143 5.09 -9.53 -12.61
N ILE A 144 5.48 -10.75 -12.96
CA ILE A 144 6.86 -11.10 -13.28
C ILE A 144 6.89 -12.00 -14.52
N ASP A 145 7.68 -11.62 -15.53
CA ASP A 145 8.06 -12.55 -16.60
C ASP A 145 9.18 -13.47 -16.10
N SER A 146 8.88 -14.77 -16.11
CA SER A 146 9.78 -15.85 -15.73
C SER A 146 10.88 -16.15 -16.76
N LEU A 147 10.91 -15.48 -17.92
CA LEU A 147 11.89 -15.72 -18.99
C LEU A 147 11.88 -17.18 -19.49
N GLY A 148 10.71 -17.82 -19.43
CA GLY A 148 10.52 -19.23 -19.80
C GLY A 148 10.81 -20.24 -18.69
N GLU A 149 11.23 -19.81 -17.49
CA GLU A 149 11.42 -20.70 -16.35
C GLU A 149 10.10 -21.23 -15.78
N LYS A 150 10.08 -22.51 -15.41
CA LYS A 150 8.89 -23.15 -14.82
C LYS A 150 8.71 -22.81 -13.34
N THR A 151 9.83 -22.65 -12.64
CA THR A 151 9.89 -22.36 -11.21
C THR A 151 10.86 -21.21 -11.00
N LEU A 152 10.54 -20.35 -10.04
CA LEU A 152 11.33 -19.17 -9.71
C LEU A 152 11.79 -19.30 -8.26
N ASP A 153 13.08 -19.57 -8.09
CA ASP A 153 13.73 -19.75 -6.80
C ASP A 153 14.61 -18.53 -6.48
N VAL A 154 15.17 -18.48 -5.27
CA VAL A 154 16.17 -17.46 -4.90
C VAL A 154 17.34 -17.49 -5.89
N GLY A 155 17.69 -16.33 -6.44
CA GLY A 155 18.73 -16.16 -7.44
C GLY A 155 18.25 -16.28 -8.89
N SER A 156 16.99 -16.66 -9.15
CA SER A 156 16.41 -16.63 -10.51
C SER A 156 16.35 -15.19 -11.03
N LYS A 157 16.64 -15.04 -12.33
CA LYS A 157 16.49 -13.79 -13.06
C LYS A 157 15.08 -13.65 -13.61
N VAL A 158 14.56 -12.43 -13.60
CA VAL A 158 13.20 -12.12 -14.04
C VAL A 158 13.10 -10.73 -14.67
N ILE A 159 12.01 -10.47 -15.40
CA ILE A 159 11.61 -9.11 -15.80
C ILE A 159 10.40 -8.69 -14.98
N ILE A 160 10.44 -7.50 -14.40
CA ILE A 160 9.33 -6.96 -13.62
C ILE A 160 8.29 -6.36 -14.58
N GLU A 161 7.05 -6.84 -14.52
CA GLU A 161 5.91 -6.31 -15.31
C GLU A 161 5.05 -5.32 -14.51
N ALA A 162 5.18 -5.32 -13.18
CA ALA A 162 4.60 -4.29 -12.33
C ALA A 162 5.12 -2.88 -12.69
N ASP A 163 4.24 -1.91 -12.57
CA ASP A 163 4.46 -0.48 -12.80
C ASP A 163 3.76 0.28 -11.68
N ARG A 164 4.33 0.19 -10.47
CA ARG A 164 3.80 0.86 -9.26
C ARG A 164 4.58 2.11 -8.88
N GLU A 165 5.78 2.23 -9.41
CA GLU A 165 6.69 3.36 -9.24
C GLU A 165 7.53 3.52 -10.50
N GLU A 166 8.06 4.72 -10.71
CA GLU A 166 8.87 5.02 -11.88
C GLU A 166 10.12 4.13 -11.89
N GLY A 167 10.43 3.57 -13.06
CA GLY A 167 11.63 2.76 -13.22
C GLY A 167 11.45 1.25 -12.98
N MET A 168 10.31 0.83 -12.42
CA MET A 168 10.02 -0.57 -12.07
C MET A 168 9.75 -1.45 -13.30
N LYS A 169 8.85 -1.02 -14.19
CA LYS A 169 8.41 -1.84 -15.33
C LYS A 169 9.55 -2.08 -16.32
N GLY A 170 9.74 -3.34 -16.70
CA GLY A 170 10.76 -3.78 -17.64
C GLY A 170 12.16 -3.92 -17.02
N ALA A 171 12.33 -3.65 -15.72
CA ALA A 171 13.60 -3.83 -15.04
C ALA A 171 13.99 -5.32 -14.94
N GLU A 172 15.27 -5.62 -15.18
CA GLU A 172 15.84 -6.94 -14.90
C GLU A 172 16.11 -7.06 -13.40
N GLY A 173 15.57 -8.11 -12.79
CA GLY A 173 15.69 -8.35 -11.35
C GLY A 173 16.21 -9.75 -11.01
N VAL A 174 16.62 -9.90 -9.76
CA VAL A 174 17.02 -11.17 -9.13
C VAL A 174 16.15 -11.39 -7.90
N ILE A 175 15.59 -12.60 -7.79
CA ILE A 175 14.75 -12.97 -6.64
C ILE A 175 15.61 -13.14 -5.39
N ASP A 176 15.30 -12.37 -4.35
CA ASP A 176 15.97 -12.46 -3.04
C ASP A 176 15.25 -13.43 -2.11
N THR A 177 13.91 -13.41 -2.13
CA THR A 177 13.08 -14.32 -1.34
C THR A 177 11.89 -14.80 -2.14
N VAL A 178 11.41 -16.00 -1.82
CA VAL A 178 10.23 -16.62 -2.42
C VAL A 178 9.42 -17.33 -1.34
N GLU A 179 8.10 -17.14 -1.37
CA GLU A 179 7.18 -17.78 -0.44
C GLU A 179 5.81 -18.01 -1.11
N GLU A 180 5.19 -19.17 -0.92
CA GLU A 180 3.78 -19.38 -1.26
C GLU A 180 2.92 -18.99 -0.05
N THR A 181 2.05 -17.99 -0.21
CA THR A 181 1.31 -17.42 0.92
C THR A 181 0.07 -16.65 0.45
N VAL A 182 -0.69 -16.11 1.41
CA VAL A 182 -1.74 -15.12 1.12
C VAL A 182 -1.15 -13.73 1.17
N VAL A 183 -1.36 -12.98 0.09
CA VAL A 183 -1.06 -11.55 0.01
C VAL A 183 -2.33 -10.73 0.07
N TYR A 184 -2.21 -9.54 0.65
CA TYR A 184 -3.32 -8.64 0.91
C TYR A 184 -3.10 -7.31 0.22
N MET A 185 -4.18 -6.77 -0.32
CA MET A 185 -4.29 -5.37 -0.71
C MET A 185 -4.99 -4.61 0.41
N VAL A 186 -4.43 -3.48 0.84
CA VAL A 186 -4.85 -2.81 2.08
C VAL A 186 -5.00 -1.30 1.87
N ASP A 187 -6.14 -0.76 2.30
CA ASP A 187 -6.29 0.68 2.49
C ASP A 187 -5.83 1.02 3.91
N TYR A 188 -5.00 2.03 4.10
CA TYR A 188 -4.55 2.43 5.44
C TYR A 188 -4.33 3.92 5.58
N VAL A 189 -4.26 4.36 6.84
CA VAL A 189 -3.84 5.72 7.19
C VAL A 189 -2.43 5.66 7.75
N ASN A 190 -1.47 6.31 7.09
CA ASN A 190 -0.08 6.35 7.55
C ASN A 190 0.04 7.17 8.85
N LYS A 191 1.20 7.16 9.50
CA LYS A 191 1.39 7.93 10.75
C LYS A 191 1.25 9.43 10.60
N GLU A 192 1.39 9.96 9.38
CA GLU A 192 1.18 11.37 9.06
C GLU A 192 -0.30 11.73 8.88
N GLY A 193 -1.20 10.75 8.91
CA GLY A 193 -2.64 10.96 8.73
C GLY A 193 -3.10 10.98 7.27
N GLN A 194 -2.24 10.60 6.33
CA GLN A 194 -2.57 10.49 4.92
C GLN A 194 -3.19 9.13 4.63
N THR A 195 -4.24 9.13 3.80
CA THR A 195 -4.86 7.90 3.30
C THR A 195 -4.05 7.34 2.14
N VAL A 196 -3.70 6.06 2.22
CA VAL A 196 -3.10 5.27 1.15
C VAL A 196 -4.11 4.20 0.76
N GLU A 197 -4.59 4.25 -0.48
CA GLU A 197 -5.59 3.32 -1.00
C GLU A 197 -4.93 2.23 -1.86
N ASN A 198 -5.47 1.02 -1.75
CA ASN A 198 -5.11 -0.16 -2.53
C ASN A 198 -3.61 -0.50 -2.49
N TYR A 199 -2.98 -0.39 -1.32
CA TYR A 199 -1.56 -0.70 -1.17
C TYR A 199 -1.26 -2.17 -1.51
N GLN A 200 -0.28 -2.39 -2.38
CA GLN A 200 0.17 -3.69 -2.85
C GLN A 200 1.65 -3.87 -2.52
N TRP A 201 2.06 -4.90 -1.79
CA TRP A 201 1.27 -5.92 -1.11
C TRP A 201 1.75 -6.06 0.34
N LEU A 202 0.94 -6.68 1.17
CA LEU A 202 1.34 -7.13 2.51
C LEU A 202 1.09 -8.62 2.63
N LYS A 203 1.99 -9.36 3.27
CA LYS A 203 1.80 -10.79 3.55
C LYS A 203 1.02 -11.00 4.83
N GLU A 204 0.43 -12.18 5.00
CA GLU A 204 -0.31 -12.52 6.22
C GLU A 204 0.48 -12.32 7.52
N SER A 205 1.78 -12.65 7.50
CA SER A 205 2.69 -12.50 8.65
C SER A 205 2.96 -11.03 9.02
N GLU A 206 2.70 -10.10 8.11
CA GLU A 206 2.94 -8.67 8.28
C GLU A 206 1.72 -7.97 8.88
N LEU A 207 0.63 -8.70 9.14
CA LEU A 207 -0.63 -8.16 9.62
C LEU A 207 -1.02 -8.75 10.97
N SER A 208 -1.57 -7.91 11.83
CA SER A 208 -2.18 -8.28 13.10
C SER A 208 -3.66 -7.88 13.12
N PRO A 209 -4.54 -8.59 13.84
CA PRO A 209 -5.92 -8.13 14.03
C PRO A 209 -5.94 -6.74 14.69
N ALA A 210 -6.76 -5.81 14.18
CA ALA A 210 -7.09 -4.60 14.92
C ALA A 210 -7.95 -4.98 16.14
N LYS A 211 -7.61 -4.44 17.31
CA LYS A 211 -8.37 -4.65 18.55
C LYS A 211 -9.65 -3.82 18.57
#